data_AF-A0A1R2AN65-F1
#
_entry.id   AF-A0A1R2AN65-F1
#
_cell.length_a   1.000
_cell.length_b   1.000
_cell.length_c   1.000
_cell.angle_alpha   90.00
_cell.angle_beta   90.00
_cell.angle_gamma   90.00
#
_symmetry.space_group_name_H-M   'P 1'
#
loop_
_entity.id
_entity.type
_entity.pdbx_description
1 polymer ?
#
loop_
_entity_poly.entity_id
_entity_poly.type
_entity_poly.pdbx_seq_one_letter_code
_entity_poly.pdbx_strand_id
1 'polypeptide(L)'
;MEKLSSAYAWGKNKDGELSVGTSKDVFLPHAVRGMKNKQIVYVASGGQHSACIDTEGQLYVCGSYLHGKLGIENLTTVSLVTFTLVKALQGKKVKQVACGDYHTLCLLEDGSVYTWGGTLHKKLGHRSNASRGSNRPGVVSNLQNKRIIYVDCGDFHSVALGSDGKLYTWGGGGASFNNGQCGHGHTNDLEEPTLVSGLKHKEIVQVSCGGYHTLALSRNNELFSFGRGLYGECGFGEFLNTSSPKLITFTWSKKSKEDAGEICQISAGGHHSLVLTTSGAVYSFGFASHGQLGLRSTTNYCEPQLITDIRHKGVKSIAAGWNHSLLLTSRGDVWACGYGFYGQLGLGDDESRTSFVHVSSLEDKNIQSIHAGDNHSWVIINLQDPIKENYTPPSPLPDDLSMSSISNISKIEPSIANPSFMPESEFEITIVYSDILYCHRFVSYTLKEASLEIGKARAEEYVHEMYVMENGLQCHRIQEDDQILEIKDNGSEELTCQGGKCLFTCALVFDPTKNIPALEVMKNEKFNDVTVTKQSFQLTVDDTETMLSEWARFFVAKVGNFCKQNPVFFELRPSGFCCST
;
A
#
# COMPACT_ATOMS: atom_id res chain seq x y z
N MET A 1 30.79 -14.00 14.16
CA MET A 1 29.32 -13.98 14.06
C MET A 1 28.87 -12.56 14.28
N GLU A 2 28.51 -11.83 13.22
CA GLU A 2 27.74 -10.61 13.37
C GLU A 2 26.40 -10.97 14.02
N LYS A 3 26.06 -10.30 15.14
CA LYS A 3 24.76 -10.51 15.76
C LYS A 3 23.69 -9.98 14.79
N LEU A 4 22.81 -10.87 14.33
CA LEU A 4 21.63 -10.50 13.54
C LEU A 4 20.87 -9.38 14.25
N SER A 5 20.55 -8.30 13.53
CA SER A 5 19.73 -7.21 14.04
C SER A 5 18.28 -7.68 14.20
N SER A 6 17.62 -7.37 15.31
CA SER A 6 16.21 -7.69 15.53
C SER A 6 15.24 -6.79 14.76
N ALA A 7 15.73 -5.75 14.09
CA ALA A 7 14.92 -4.85 13.28
C ALA A 7 15.68 -4.28 12.07
N TYR A 8 14.93 -3.94 11.02
CA TYR A 8 15.39 -3.22 9.85
C TYR A 8 14.50 -1.99 9.62
N ALA A 9 15.09 -0.92 9.09
CA ALA A 9 14.42 0.35 8.85
C ALA A 9 14.86 0.97 7.51
N TRP A 10 13.96 1.71 6.87
CA TRP A 10 14.22 2.40 5.60
C TRP A 10 13.30 3.62 5.43
N GLY A 11 13.61 4.49 4.46
CA GLY A 11 12.91 5.73 4.18
C GLY A 11 13.70 6.98 4.57
N LYS A 12 12.96 8.04 4.90
CA LYS A 12 13.51 9.34 5.32
C LYS A 12 14.33 9.19 6.59
N ASN A 13 15.50 9.82 6.62
CA ASN A 13 16.46 9.70 7.71
C ASN A 13 17.32 10.96 7.92
N LYS A 14 16.88 12.13 7.44
CA LYS A 14 17.65 13.38 7.55
C LYS A 14 17.92 13.80 8.99
N ASP A 15 17.04 13.44 9.91
CA ASP A 15 17.17 13.68 11.34
C ASP A 15 17.67 12.44 12.10
N GLY A 16 18.03 11.35 11.43
CA GLY A 16 18.47 10.10 12.08
C GLY A 16 17.30 9.23 12.59
N GLU A 17 16.11 9.39 12.01
CA GLU A 17 14.88 8.72 12.38
C GLU A 17 14.98 7.19 12.34
N LEU A 18 15.87 6.63 11.51
CA LEU A 18 15.98 5.18 11.30
C LEU A 18 16.93 4.48 12.25
N SER A 19 17.71 5.23 13.05
CA SER A 19 18.73 4.64 13.92
C SER A 19 19.76 3.75 13.17
N VAL A 20 20.06 4.04 11.91
CA VAL A 20 21.05 3.29 11.09
C VAL A 20 22.48 3.82 11.22
N GLY A 21 22.71 4.79 12.10
CA GLY A 21 24.01 5.41 12.35
C GLY A 21 24.46 6.43 11.30
N THR A 22 23.55 6.88 10.44
CA THR A 22 23.75 7.96 9.46
C THR A 22 22.54 8.88 9.47
N SER A 23 22.64 10.02 8.79
CA SER A 23 21.54 10.98 8.56
C SER A 23 21.17 11.08 7.07
N LYS A 24 21.35 9.99 6.32
CA LYS A 24 21.02 9.92 4.89
C LYS A 24 19.81 9.02 4.71
N ASP A 25 18.89 9.45 3.86
CA ASP A 25 17.73 8.66 3.45
C ASP A 25 18.17 7.29 2.91
N VAL A 26 17.37 6.27 3.18
CA VAL A 26 17.72 4.87 2.97
C VAL A 26 16.64 4.21 2.10
N PHE A 27 17.03 3.77 0.91
CA PHE A 27 16.08 3.27 -0.10
C PHE A 27 15.83 1.75 -0.04
N LEU A 28 16.64 1.03 0.73
CA LEU A 28 16.49 -0.40 1.00
C LEU A 28 16.48 -0.64 2.52
N PRO A 29 15.78 -1.64 3.04
CA PRO A 29 15.84 -2.04 4.46
C PRO A 29 17.28 -2.18 5.00
N HIS A 30 17.63 -1.38 6.01
CA HIS A 30 18.94 -1.42 6.69
C HIS A 30 18.81 -1.85 8.15
N ALA A 31 19.79 -2.62 8.62
CA ALA A 31 19.83 -3.07 10.01
C ALA A 31 19.96 -1.90 10.99
N VAL A 32 19.10 -1.89 12.00
CA VAL A 32 19.09 -0.91 13.09
C VAL A 32 20.36 -1.02 13.93
N ARG A 33 20.94 0.13 14.31
CA ARG A 33 22.11 0.26 15.17
C ARG A 33 21.74 0.79 16.55
N GLY A 34 22.68 0.76 17.50
CA GLY A 34 22.48 1.30 18.86
C GLY A 34 21.83 0.33 19.86
N MET A 35 21.41 -0.86 19.41
CA MET A 35 20.68 -1.85 20.22
C MET A 35 21.50 -3.13 20.50
N LYS A 36 22.79 -2.97 20.82
CA LYS A 36 23.68 -4.12 21.07
C LYS A 36 23.18 -4.93 22.27
N ASN A 37 23.00 -6.24 22.06
CA ASN A 37 22.49 -7.20 23.05
C ASN A 37 21.05 -6.91 23.51
N LYS A 38 20.29 -6.09 22.78
CA LYS A 38 18.90 -5.77 23.09
C LYS A 38 18.04 -6.19 21.92
N GLN A 39 16.96 -6.90 22.20
CA GLN A 39 16.00 -7.31 21.19
C GLN A 39 14.84 -6.32 21.20
N ILE A 40 14.59 -5.68 20.06
CA ILE A 40 13.44 -4.80 19.86
C ILE A 40 12.18 -5.66 19.73
N VAL A 41 11.13 -5.32 20.45
CA VAL A 41 9.82 -6.01 20.41
C VAL A 41 8.68 -5.10 19.95
N TYR A 42 8.89 -3.78 19.96
CA TYR A 42 7.90 -2.81 19.53
C TYR A 42 8.59 -1.58 18.93
N VAL A 43 8.01 -0.99 17.89
CA VAL A 43 8.46 0.25 17.26
C VAL A 43 7.26 1.16 17.02
N ALA A 44 7.45 2.47 17.16
CA ALA A 44 6.55 3.48 16.64
C ALA A 44 7.36 4.58 15.95
N SER A 45 6.72 5.30 15.04
CA SER A 45 7.36 6.33 14.22
C SER A 45 6.37 7.41 13.83
N GLY A 46 6.81 8.66 13.84
CA GLY A 46 6.03 9.83 13.42
C GLY A 46 6.84 10.75 12.52
N GLY A 47 6.49 12.04 12.43
CA GLY A 47 7.02 12.99 11.42
C GLY A 47 8.53 13.05 11.22
N GLN A 48 9.31 13.00 12.31
CA GLN A 48 10.79 13.04 12.26
C GLN A 48 11.42 12.37 13.48
N HIS A 49 10.75 11.40 14.08
CA HIS A 49 11.32 10.66 15.20
C HIS A 49 10.73 9.26 15.28
N SER A 50 11.49 8.38 15.91
CA SER A 50 11.08 7.00 16.12
C SER A 50 11.40 6.58 17.54
N ALA A 51 10.63 5.63 18.04
CA ALA A 51 10.83 5.05 19.35
C ALA A 51 10.74 3.53 19.26
N CYS A 52 11.50 2.83 20.09
CA CYS A 52 11.40 1.38 20.21
C CYS A 52 11.46 0.92 21.67
N ILE A 53 10.92 -0.27 21.90
CA ILE A 53 10.89 -0.93 23.21
C ILE A 53 11.66 -2.24 23.09
N ASP A 54 12.52 -2.52 24.07
CA ASP A 54 13.21 -3.81 24.17
C ASP A 54 12.44 -4.85 24.99
N THR A 55 12.92 -6.10 25.00
CA THR A 55 12.34 -7.20 25.79
C THR A 55 12.29 -6.94 27.30
N GLU A 56 13.03 -5.97 27.82
CA GLU A 56 13.00 -5.57 29.22
C GLU A 56 12.00 -4.45 29.51
N GLY A 57 11.29 -3.96 28.49
CA GLY A 57 10.34 -2.85 28.61
C GLY A 57 11.02 -1.48 28.73
N GLN A 58 12.28 -1.35 28.31
CA GLN A 58 12.98 -0.06 28.26
C GLN A 58 12.67 0.67 26.96
N LEU A 59 12.49 2.00 27.04
CA LEU A 59 12.19 2.85 25.89
C LEU A 59 13.43 3.55 25.34
N TYR A 60 13.61 3.48 24.02
CA TYR A 60 14.66 4.18 23.28
C TYR A 60 14.06 5.05 22.19
N VAL A 61 14.74 6.14 21.86
CA VAL A 61 14.30 7.12 20.86
C VAL A 61 15.45 7.55 19.93
N CYS A 62 15.12 7.93 18.70
CA CYS A 62 16.03 8.54 17.73
C CYS A 62 15.28 9.54 16.84
N GLY A 63 16.01 10.32 16.03
CA GLY A 63 15.44 11.36 15.19
C GLY A 63 15.63 12.77 15.74
N SER A 64 14.76 13.69 15.32
CA SER A 64 14.79 15.11 15.63
C SER A 64 14.41 15.41 17.08
N TYR A 65 15.20 16.25 17.76
CA TYR A 65 14.92 16.75 19.11
C TYR A 65 13.95 17.94 19.15
N LEU A 66 13.53 18.45 18.00
CA LEU A 66 12.63 19.60 17.92
C LEU A 66 11.38 19.41 18.78
N HIS A 67 11.03 20.47 19.50
CA HIS A 67 9.90 20.52 20.45
C HIS A 67 9.99 19.50 21.61
N GLY A 68 11.15 18.89 21.86
CA GLY A 68 11.34 17.98 22.99
C GLY A 68 10.74 16.58 22.80
N LYS A 69 10.34 16.22 21.57
CA LYS A 69 9.64 14.96 21.25
C LYS A 69 10.43 13.68 21.58
N LEU A 70 11.74 13.79 21.81
CA LEU A 70 12.54 12.63 22.24
C LEU A 70 12.43 12.35 23.76
N GLY A 71 11.93 13.27 24.57
CA GLY A 71 11.80 13.02 26.01
C GLY A 71 13.13 12.88 26.76
N ILE A 72 14.23 13.37 26.15
CA ILE A 72 15.57 13.39 26.74
C ILE A 72 15.89 14.82 27.19
N GLU A 73 16.19 14.98 28.47
CA GLU A 73 16.56 16.27 29.05
C GLU A 73 18.01 16.64 28.71
N ASN A 74 18.28 17.94 28.55
CA ASN A 74 19.62 18.50 28.34
C ASN A 74 20.37 17.94 27.11
N LEU A 75 19.64 17.60 26.04
CA LEU A 75 20.27 17.20 24.78
C LEU A 75 20.99 18.39 24.15
N THR A 76 22.28 18.23 23.84
CA THR A 76 23.10 19.25 23.19
C THR A 76 23.07 19.17 21.66
N THR A 77 22.59 18.04 21.12
CA THR A 77 22.43 17.83 19.67
C THR A 77 21.01 18.15 19.22
N VAL A 78 20.86 18.52 17.94
CA VAL A 78 19.54 18.75 17.34
C VAL A 78 18.82 17.47 16.95
N SER A 79 19.56 16.36 16.85
CA SER A 79 19.04 15.05 16.46
C SER A 79 19.88 13.89 17.02
N LEU A 80 19.34 12.67 16.93
CA LEU A 80 19.97 11.42 17.36
C LEU A 80 19.92 10.39 16.25
N VAL A 81 21.09 10.00 15.71
CA VAL A 81 21.21 9.02 14.60
C VAL A 81 21.24 7.56 15.04
N THR A 82 21.11 7.33 16.35
CA THR A 82 21.02 5.99 16.96
C THR A 82 20.08 6.03 18.16
N PHE A 83 19.36 4.92 18.37
CA PHE A 83 18.48 4.73 19.52
C PHE A 83 19.21 5.00 20.84
N THR A 84 18.62 5.91 21.61
CA THR A 84 19.14 6.37 22.90
C THR A 84 18.10 6.16 23.98
N LEU A 85 18.54 5.64 25.13
CA LEU A 85 17.66 5.31 26.26
C LEU A 85 17.00 6.57 26.84
N VAL A 86 15.68 6.53 27.03
CA VAL A 86 14.91 7.56 27.74
C VAL A 86 15.09 7.35 29.25
N LYS A 87 16.17 7.88 29.81
CA LYS A 87 16.54 7.69 31.24
C LYS A 87 15.43 8.08 32.22
N ALA A 88 14.59 9.06 31.87
CA ALA A 88 13.48 9.50 32.72
C ALA A 88 12.44 8.40 32.99
N LEU A 89 12.37 7.37 32.14
CA LEU A 89 11.50 6.20 32.28
C LEU A 89 12.26 4.93 32.68
N GLN A 90 13.55 5.02 33.00
CA GLN A 90 14.32 3.85 33.40
C GLN A 90 13.72 3.20 34.65
N GLY A 91 13.53 1.88 34.59
CA GLY A 91 12.90 1.10 35.66
C GLY A 91 11.37 1.07 35.61
N LYS A 92 10.74 1.83 34.70
CA LYS A 92 9.32 1.67 34.36
C LYS A 92 9.19 0.71 33.19
N LYS A 93 8.27 -0.25 33.28
CA LYS A 93 8.01 -1.23 32.22
C LYS A 93 7.09 -0.61 31.17
N VAL A 94 7.67 -0.11 30.08
CA VAL A 94 6.93 0.44 28.95
C VAL A 94 6.41 -0.71 28.09
N LYS A 95 5.10 -0.70 27.82
CA LYS A 95 4.41 -1.72 27.04
C LYS A 95 4.17 -1.28 25.60
N GLN A 96 3.87 0.01 25.39
CA GLN A 96 3.55 0.56 24.08
C GLN A 96 4.04 2.01 23.98
N VAL A 97 4.38 2.44 22.76
CA VAL A 97 4.72 3.83 22.42
C VAL A 97 3.96 4.25 21.16
N ALA A 98 3.61 5.53 21.06
CA ALA A 98 3.04 6.14 19.85
C ALA A 98 3.73 7.48 19.58
N CYS A 99 4.03 7.75 18.31
CA CYS A 99 4.81 8.90 17.87
C CYS A 99 3.98 9.71 16.88
N GLY A 100 3.58 10.93 17.25
CA GLY A 100 2.95 11.87 16.33
C GLY A 100 3.99 12.79 15.67
N ASP A 101 3.55 13.89 15.08
CA ASP A 101 4.47 14.83 14.41
C ASP A 101 5.49 15.48 15.39
N TYR A 102 4.98 16.02 16.49
CA TYR A 102 5.78 16.73 17.51
C TYR A 102 5.63 16.20 18.93
N HIS A 103 4.96 15.08 19.16
CA HIS A 103 4.76 14.56 20.52
C HIS A 103 4.79 13.04 20.55
N THR A 104 4.98 12.49 21.75
CA THR A 104 5.09 11.06 21.97
C THR A 104 4.27 10.67 23.19
N LEU A 105 3.62 9.52 23.08
CA LEU A 105 2.89 8.87 24.16
C LEU A 105 3.58 7.55 24.49
N CYS A 106 3.58 7.16 25.75
CA CYS A 106 3.83 5.77 26.11
C CYS A 106 2.85 5.25 27.16
N LEU A 107 2.54 3.97 27.04
CA LEU A 107 1.72 3.21 27.99
C LEU A 107 2.63 2.25 28.77
N LEU A 108 2.53 2.27 30.09
CA LEU A 108 3.21 1.33 30.97
C LEU A 108 2.37 0.06 31.19
N GLU A 109 3.00 -1.02 31.66
CA GLU A 109 2.31 -2.27 32.03
C GLU A 109 1.25 -2.08 33.12
N ASP A 110 1.43 -1.10 34.01
CA ASP A 110 0.47 -0.77 35.07
C ASP A 110 -0.75 0.04 34.58
N GLY A 111 -0.80 0.38 33.28
CA GLY A 111 -1.88 1.17 32.67
C GLY A 111 -1.67 2.69 32.73
N SER A 112 -0.55 3.17 33.30
CA SER A 112 -0.21 4.60 33.32
C SER A 112 0.20 5.09 31.94
N VAL A 113 -0.30 6.28 31.57
CA VAL A 113 0.04 6.95 30.31
C VAL A 113 0.95 8.14 30.59
N TYR A 114 2.03 8.24 29.83
CA TYR A 114 2.95 9.37 29.83
C TYR A 114 2.97 10.04 28.46
N THR A 115 3.19 11.35 28.44
CA THR A 115 3.22 12.22 27.26
C THR A 115 4.34 13.24 27.35
N TRP A 116 4.95 13.60 26.22
CA TRP A 116 5.95 14.67 26.13
C TRP A 116 6.06 15.19 24.68
N GLY A 117 6.81 16.26 24.49
CA GLY A 117 7.02 16.93 23.21
C GLY A 117 6.30 18.28 23.11
N GLY A 118 5.93 18.64 21.89
CA GLY A 118 5.33 19.93 21.55
C GLY A 118 4.02 20.18 22.30
N THR A 119 3.95 21.36 22.93
CA THR A 119 2.82 21.80 23.77
C THR A 119 1.69 22.46 23.00
N LEU A 120 1.91 22.76 21.71
CA LEU A 120 0.87 23.32 20.84
C LEU A 120 -0.30 22.36 20.70
N HIS A 121 -1.49 22.93 20.54
CA HIS A 121 -2.74 22.20 20.30
C HIS A 121 -3.17 21.27 21.43
N LYS A 122 -2.60 21.44 22.63
CA LYS A 122 -2.99 20.75 23.86
C LYS A 122 -2.93 19.21 23.81
N LYS A 123 -2.17 18.65 22.87
CA LYS A 123 -2.04 17.20 22.62
C LYS A 123 -1.31 16.40 23.72
N LEU A 124 -0.75 17.07 24.71
CA LEU A 124 -0.09 16.41 25.86
C LEU A 124 -1.06 16.01 26.98
N GLY A 125 -2.24 16.60 27.10
CA GLY A 125 -3.22 16.14 28.10
C GLY A 125 -2.93 16.56 29.56
N HIS A 126 -2.01 17.50 29.79
CA HIS A 126 -1.70 18.03 31.13
C HIS A 126 -2.33 19.41 31.33
N ARG A 127 -2.95 19.69 32.50
CA ARG A 127 -3.41 21.04 32.84
C ARG A 127 -2.24 22.02 32.91
N SER A 128 -2.40 23.16 32.24
CA SER A 128 -1.49 24.30 32.16
C SER A 128 -0.94 24.78 33.53
N ASN A 129 0.22 24.24 33.91
CA ASN A 129 1.33 24.90 34.64
C ASN A 129 2.68 24.18 34.41
N ALA A 130 2.71 23.15 33.55
CA ALA A 130 3.86 22.30 33.27
C ALA A 130 4.69 22.73 32.04
N SER A 131 4.61 24.00 31.62
CA SER A 131 5.46 24.56 30.55
C SER A 131 6.96 24.50 30.88
N ARG A 132 7.31 24.19 32.14
CA ARG A 132 8.66 23.86 32.59
C ARG A 132 8.88 22.34 32.54
N GLY A 133 8.93 21.75 31.34
CA GLY A 133 9.28 20.32 31.22
C GLY A 133 8.75 19.55 30.00
N SER A 134 8.42 20.20 28.88
CA SER A 134 7.93 19.51 27.66
C SER A 134 8.86 18.42 27.12
N ASN A 135 10.14 18.46 27.51
CA ASN A 135 11.17 17.54 27.03
C ASN A 135 11.35 16.34 27.97
N ARG A 136 10.46 16.17 28.96
CA ARG A 136 10.47 15.06 29.91
C ARG A 136 9.12 14.35 29.88
N PRO A 137 9.08 13.01 29.85
CA PRO A 137 7.84 12.25 30.00
C PRO A 137 7.05 12.66 31.25
N GLY A 138 5.85 13.22 31.04
CA GLY A 138 4.91 13.63 32.09
C GLY A 138 3.72 12.68 32.18
N VAL A 139 3.24 12.39 33.38
CA VAL A 139 2.07 11.51 33.58
C VAL A 139 0.77 12.22 33.24
N VAL A 140 -0.13 11.55 32.51
CA VAL A 140 -1.48 12.06 32.22
C VAL A 140 -2.42 11.68 33.36
N SER A 141 -2.48 12.52 34.40
CA SER A 141 -3.19 12.25 35.66
C SER A 141 -4.66 11.84 35.47
N ASN A 142 -5.34 12.43 34.48
CA ASN A 142 -6.76 12.18 34.25
C ASN A 142 -7.05 10.77 33.71
N LEU A 143 -6.01 9.98 33.38
CA LEU A 143 -6.13 8.58 32.95
C LEU A 143 -5.85 7.54 34.05
N GLN A 144 -5.33 7.94 35.22
CA GLN A 144 -4.80 7.00 36.23
C GLN A 144 -5.80 5.98 36.80
N ASN A 145 -7.11 6.19 36.63
CA ASN A 145 -8.17 5.28 37.08
C ASN A 145 -9.03 4.71 35.95
N LYS A 146 -8.56 4.81 34.70
CA LYS A 146 -9.32 4.40 33.50
C LYS A 146 -8.86 3.07 32.91
N ARG A 147 -7.87 2.41 33.53
CA ARG A 147 -7.26 1.15 33.10
C ARG A 147 -7.00 1.12 31.59
N ILE A 148 -6.11 2.00 31.15
CA ILE A 148 -5.76 2.13 29.74
C ILE A 148 -5.01 0.90 29.27
N ILE A 149 -5.38 0.40 28.08
CA ILE A 149 -4.81 -0.80 27.47
C ILE A 149 -4.11 -0.53 26.14
N TYR A 150 -4.39 0.62 25.51
CA TYR A 150 -3.81 1.03 24.24
C TYR A 150 -3.76 2.56 24.13
N VAL A 151 -2.73 3.08 23.47
CA VAL A 151 -2.57 4.50 23.13
C VAL A 151 -2.19 4.64 21.66
N ASP A 152 -2.57 5.76 21.05
CA ASP A 152 -2.14 6.14 19.71
C ASP A 152 -2.16 7.67 19.57
N CYS A 153 -1.59 8.19 18.50
CA CYS A 153 -1.66 9.62 18.21
C CYS A 153 -1.60 9.92 16.71
N GLY A 154 -2.31 10.97 16.32
CA GLY A 154 -2.10 11.63 15.02
C GLY A 154 -1.13 12.79 15.16
N ASP A 155 -1.14 13.70 14.21
CA ASP A 155 -0.23 14.87 14.25
C ASP A 155 -0.54 15.82 15.42
N PHE A 156 -1.84 15.99 15.67
CA PHE A 156 -2.38 17.04 16.52
C PHE A 156 -3.29 16.53 17.64
N HIS A 157 -3.56 15.24 17.69
CA HIS A 157 -4.46 14.64 18.67
C HIS A 157 -3.90 13.33 19.21
N SER A 158 -4.40 12.96 20.37
CA SER A 158 -3.96 11.81 21.15
C SER A 158 -5.16 11.00 21.55
N VAL A 159 -4.99 9.67 21.62
CA VAL A 159 -6.06 8.75 22.02
C VAL A 159 -5.58 7.76 23.07
N ALA A 160 -6.52 7.35 23.92
CA ALA A 160 -6.33 6.28 24.88
C ALA A 160 -7.59 5.41 24.93
N LEU A 161 -7.41 4.09 24.88
CA LEU A 161 -8.48 3.11 24.97
C LEU A 161 -8.43 2.41 26.33
N GLY A 162 -9.54 2.47 27.07
CA GLY A 162 -9.72 1.76 28.34
C GLY A 162 -10.08 0.29 28.15
N SER A 163 -9.74 -0.55 29.14
CA SER A 163 -10.14 -1.97 29.16
C SER A 163 -11.65 -2.22 29.20
N ASP A 164 -12.45 -1.18 29.49
CA ASP A 164 -13.91 -1.20 29.46
C ASP A 164 -14.49 -0.79 28.10
N GLY A 165 -13.65 -0.69 27.07
CA GLY A 165 -14.03 -0.31 25.71
C GLY A 165 -14.29 1.19 25.53
N LYS A 166 -14.00 2.02 26.54
CA LYS A 166 -14.19 3.48 26.43
C LYS A 166 -13.00 4.15 25.73
N LEU A 167 -13.32 4.97 24.74
CA LEU A 167 -12.35 5.77 24.00
C LEU A 167 -12.25 7.18 24.57
N TYR A 168 -11.02 7.61 24.85
CA TYR A 168 -10.68 8.97 25.29
C TYR A 168 -9.80 9.65 24.24
N THR A 169 -10.12 10.89 23.88
CA THR A 169 -9.39 11.70 22.91
C THR A 169 -9.09 13.09 23.49
N TRP A 170 -7.99 13.70 23.06
CA TRP A 170 -7.64 15.09 23.39
C TRP A 170 -6.68 15.69 22.36
N GLY A 171 -6.44 16.99 22.45
CA GLY A 171 -5.77 17.77 21.42
C GLY A 171 -6.75 18.35 20.40
N GLY A 172 -6.32 18.59 19.16
CA GLY A 172 -7.23 19.01 18.10
C GLY A 172 -6.62 19.75 16.91
N GLY A 173 -5.48 20.43 17.04
CA GLY A 173 -4.83 21.12 15.90
C GLY A 173 -5.21 22.59 15.71
N GLY A 174 -5.96 23.18 16.63
CA GLY A 174 -6.32 24.60 16.63
C GLY A 174 -7.19 25.00 15.43
N ALA A 175 -7.27 26.31 15.16
CA ALA A 175 -8.16 26.84 14.13
C ALA A 175 -7.87 26.33 12.70
N SER A 176 -6.62 25.94 12.41
CA SER A 176 -6.19 25.57 11.04
C SER A 176 -6.24 24.07 10.77
N PHE A 177 -6.07 23.23 11.79
CA PHE A 177 -5.90 21.78 11.61
C PHE A 177 -6.93 20.95 12.39
N ASN A 178 -7.81 21.58 13.16
CA ASN A 178 -8.92 20.89 13.82
C ASN A 178 -10.09 20.67 12.87
N ASN A 179 -10.20 19.44 12.39
CA ASN A 179 -11.25 18.95 11.51
C ASN A 179 -12.22 18.01 12.25
N GLY A 180 -12.17 17.98 13.59
CA GLY A 180 -13.02 17.14 14.42
C GLY A 180 -12.43 15.76 14.75
N GLN A 181 -11.11 15.58 14.60
CA GLN A 181 -10.39 14.33 14.85
C GLN A 181 -10.48 13.82 16.30
N CYS A 182 -11.00 14.62 17.24
CA CYS A 182 -11.28 14.14 18.59
C CYS A 182 -12.70 13.55 18.75
N GLY A 183 -13.65 13.80 17.83
CA GLY A 183 -14.95 13.12 17.84
C GLY A 183 -16.00 13.65 18.84
N HIS A 184 -15.92 14.91 19.25
CA HIS A 184 -16.82 15.49 20.28
C HIS A 184 -17.97 16.36 19.74
N GLY A 185 -18.23 16.34 18.44
CA GLY A 185 -19.26 17.15 17.80
C GLY A 185 -18.88 18.61 17.59
N HIS A 186 -17.61 18.97 17.80
CA HIS A 186 -17.07 20.32 17.62
C HIS A 186 -15.58 20.27 17.22
N THR A 187 -15.03 21.41 16.83
CA THR A 187 -13.62 21.59 16.40
C THR A 187 -12.77 22.40 17.39
N ASN A 188 -13.14 22.38 18.67
CA ASN A 188 -12.31 22.97 19.73
C ASN A 188 -11.22 22.01 20.20
N ASP A 189 -10.04 22.55 20.53
CA ASP A 189 -8.94 21.78 21.14
C ASP A 189 -9.25 21.41 22.59
N LEU A 190 -9.03 20.14 22.92
CA LEU A 190 -9.25 19.58 24.24
C LEU A 190 -7.94 19.48 25.01
N GLU A 191 -7.93 20.07 26.22
CA GLU A 191 -6.74 20.08 27.07
C GLU A 191 -6.48 18.77 27.79
N GLU A 192 -7.53 17.98 27.99
CA GLU A 192 -7.50 16.77 28.81
C GLU A 192 -8.19 15.61 28.10
N PRO A 193 -7.75 14.37 28.34
CA PRO A 193 -8.43 13.17 27.85
C PRO A 193 -9.92 13.19 28.20
N THR A 194 -10.75 13.26 27.16
CA THR A 194 -12.20 13.39 27.29
C THR A 194 -12.87 12.18 26.67
N LEU A 195 -13.90 11.65 27.32
CA LEU A 195 -14.66 10.50 26.80
C LEU A 195 -15.38 10.88 25.51
N VAL A 196 -15.20 10.10 24.45
CA VAL A 196 -15.93 10.25 23.18
C VAL A 196 -17.38 9.82 23.38
N SER A 197 -18.24 10.78 23.71
CA SER A 197 -19.63 10.50 24.13
C SER A 197 -20.46 9.81 23.05
N GLY A 198 -20.16 10.03 21.76
CA GLY A 198 -20.81 9.34 20.64
C GLY A 198 -20.56 7.83 20.59
N LEU A 199 -19.47 7.35 21.23
CA LEU A 199 -19.11 5.93 21.29
C LEU A 199 -19.28 5.33 22.70
N LYS A 200 -19.85 6.06 23.67
CA LYS A 200 -19.93 5.62 25.08
C LYS A 200 -20.69 4.30 25.29
N HIS A 201 -21.55 3.92 24.35
CA HIS A 201 -22.34 2.69 24.37
C HIS A 201 -21.78 1.60 23.44
N LYS A 202 -20.63 1.84 22.82
CA LYS A 202 -19.92 0.89 21.97
C LYS A 202 -18.71 0.40 22.76
N GLU A 203 -18.51 -0.91 22.80
CA GLU A 203 -17.28 -1.48 23.33
C GLU A 203 -16.21 -1.41 22.25
N ILE A 204 -15.35 -0.39 22.29
CA ILE A 204 -14.26 -0.24 21.32
C ILE A 204 -13.14 -1.22 21.63
N VAL A 205 -12.66 -1.93 20.60
CA VAL A 205 -11.60 -2.95 20.72
C VAL A 205 -10.32 -2.57 19.97
N GLN A 206 -10.41 -1.68 18.99
CA GLN A 206 -9.25 -1.15 18.28
C GLN A 206 -9.47 0.32 17.93
N VAL A 207 -8.39 1.09 17.96
CA VAL A 207 -8.35 2.49 17.51
C VAL A 207 -7.08 2.70 16.70
N SER A 208 -7.15 3.52 15.66
CA SER A 208 -5.98 3.97 14.90
C SER A 208 -6.14 5.43 14.50
N CYS A 209 -5.11 6.22 14.73
CA CYS A 209 -5.03 7.63 14.40
C CYS A 209 -4.31 7.82 13.08
N GLY A 210 -4.95 8.54 12.16
CA GLY A 210 -4.27 9.13 11.02
C GLY A 210 -3.73 10.51 11.39
N GLY A 211 -3.24 11.25 10.39
CA GLY A 211 -2.78 12.62 10.59
C GLY A 211 -3.88 13.53 11.12
N TYR A 212 -5.07 13.42 10.53
CA TYR A 212 -6.21 14.31 10.80
C TYR A 212 -7.55 13.58 10.99
N HIS A 213 -7.55 12.26 11.13
CA HIS A 213 -8.76 11.48 11.39
C HIS A 213 -8.46 10.32 12.36
N THR A 214 -9.51 9.69 12.84
CA THR A 214 -9.44 8.56 13.76
C THR A 214 -10.41 7.48 13.31
N LEU A 215 -9.95 6.24 13.32
CA LEU A 215 -10.75 5.04 13.12
C LEU A 215 -10.95 4.34 14.46
N ALA A 216 -12.17 3.85 14.73
CA ALA A 216 -12.49 3.09 15.94
C ALA A 216 -13.35 1.87 15.58
N LEU A 217 -12.89 0.67 15.94
CA LEU A 217 -13.60 -0.59 15.71
C LEU A 217 -14.25 -1.07 17.00
N SER A 218 -15.55 -1.37 16.97
CA SER A 218 -16.27 -1.95 18.10
C SER A 218 -16.17 -3.49 18.11
N ARG A 219 -16.42 -4.11 19.27
CA ARG A 219 -16.51 -5.57 19.42
C ARG A 219 -17.58 -6.20 18.51
N ASN A 220 -18.61 -5.44 18.13
CA ASN A 220 -19.67 -5.89 17.24
C ASN A 220 -19.28 -5.76 15.75
N ASN A 221 -17.98 -5.60 15.46
CA ASN A 221 -17.44 -5.42 14.11
C ASN A 221 -18.02 -4.17 13.39
N GLU A 222 -18.33 -3.12 14.15
CA GLU A 222 -18.76 -1.82 13.62
C GLU A 222 -17.56 -0.87 13.54
N LEU A 223 -17.24 -0.39 12.35
CA LEU A 223 -16.15 0.55 12.11
C LEU A 223 -16.68 1.99 12.09
N PHE A 224 -16.16 2.84 12.96
CA PHE A 224 -16.45 4.26 13.02
C PHE A 224 -15.25 5.09 12.58
N SER A 225 -15.52 6.25 12.00
CA SER A 225 -14.51 7.26 11.68
C SER A 225 -14.95 8.65 12.09
N PHE A 226 -13.98 9.51 12.41
CA PHE A 226 -14.20 10.94 12.61
C PHE A 226 -12.94 11.76 12.36
N GLY A 227 -13.11 13.05 12.08
CA GLY A 227 -12.05 13.98 11.71
C GLY A 227 -12.16 14.46 10.27
N ARG A 228 -11.01 14.69 9.64
CA ARG A 228 -10.91 15.13 8.25
C ARG A 228 -11.44 14.03 7.32
N GLY A 229 -12.17 14.43 6.28
CA GLY A 229 -12.71 13.51 5.27
C GLY A 229 -12.76 14.10 3.87
N LEU A 230 -12.08 15.24 3.64
CA LEU A 230 -12.08 15.93 2.34
C LEU A 230 -11.41 15.13 1.22
N TYR A 231 -10.61 14.12 1.54
CA TYR A 231 -10.06 13.18 0.56
C TYR A 231 -10.75 11.82 0.63
N GLY A 232 -11.80 11.68 1.45
CA GLY A 232 -12.54 10.43 1.62
C GLY A 232 -11.96 9.52 2.70
N GLU A 233 -10.99 9.98 3.50
CA GLU A 233 -10.27 9.15 4.48
C GLU A 233 -11.14 8.61 5.62
N CYS A 234 -12.35 9.15 5.79
CA CYS A 234 -13.38 8.66 6.69
C CYS A 234 -14.30 7.58 6.08
N GLY A 235 -14.32 7.36 4.76
CA GLY A 235 -14.92 6.15 4.19
C GLY A 235 -16.46 5.99 4.23
N PHE A 236 -17.23 7.05 4.53
CA PHE A 236 -18.69 6.93 4.65
C PHE A 236 -19.50 7.36 3.41
N GLY A 237 -18.87 7.39 2.23
CA GLY A 237 -19.52 7.69 0.94
C GLY A 237 -19.57 9.17 0.56
N GLU A 238 -18.90 10.04 1.32
CA GLU A 238 -18.93 11.48 1.13
C GLU A 238 -17.53 12.09 1.39
N PHE A 239 -17.17 13.15 0.66
CA PHE A 239 -15.93 13.91 0.85
C PHE A 239 -16.11 15.04 1.86
N LEU A 240 -16.42 14.69 3.11
CA LEU A 240 -16.75 15.66 4.16
C LEU A 240 -16.05 15.34 5.48
N ASN A 241 -15.68 16.38 6.21
CA ASN A 241 -15.23 16.25 7.59
C ASN A 241 -16.41 15.83 8.48
N THR A 242 -16.14 15.09 9.56
CA THR A 242 -17.13 14.82 10.60
C THR A 242 -16.52 14.99 11.98
N SER A 243 -17.13 15.85 12.80
CA SER A 243 -16.68 16.07 14.18
C SER A 243 -17.27 15.07 15.18
N SER A 244 -18.16 14.19 14.73
CA SER A 244 -18.74 13.11 15.53
C SER A 244 -18.47 11.76 14.87
N PRO A 245 -18.29 10.67 15.65
CA PRO A 245 -18.14 9.32 15.13
C PRO A 245 -19.29 8.94 14.20
N LYS A 246 -18.97 8.64 12.94
CA LYS A 246 -19.92 8.16 11.92
C LYS A 246 -19.57 6.72 11.56
N LEU A 247 -20.59 5.88 11.42
CA LEU A 247 -20.45 4.48 11.03
C LEU A 247 -20.05 4.40 9.55
N ILE A 248 -19.03 3.60 9.26
CA ILE A 248 -18.63 3.23 7.89
C ILE A 248 -19.51 2.07 7.43
N THR A 249 -20.12 2.22 6.26
CA THR A 249 -20.95 1.17 5.66
C THR A 249 -20.19 0.47 4.54
N PHE A 250 -20.07 -0.85 4.64
CA PHE A 250 -19.49 -1.67 3.58
C PHE A 250 -20.60 -2.11 2.62
N THR A 251 -20.74 -1.41 1.49
CA THR A 251 -21.80 -1.62 0.51
C THR A 251 -21.79 -3.02 -0.11
N TRP A 252 -20.62 -3.65 -0.23
CA TRP A 252 -20.43 -5.00 -0.77
C TRP A 252 -20.85 -6.13 0.20
N SER A 253 -20.97 -5.86 1.50
CA SER A 253 -21.31 -6.87 2.52
C SER A 253 -22.74 -7.44 2.38
N LYS A 254 -23.58 -6.85 1.52
CA LYS A 254 -24.95 -7.31 1.26
C LYS A 254 -25.03 -8.50 0.30
N LYS A 255 -23.99 -8.80 -0.50
CA LYS A 255 -24.01 -9.90 -1.49
C LYS A 255 -23.29 -11.18 -1.03
N SER A 256 -22.33 -11.12 -0.11
CA SER A 256 -21.82 -12.30 0.58
C SER A 256 -21.11 -11.90 1.88
N LYS A 257 -21.87 -11.90 2.98
CA LYS A 257 -21.29 -11.73 4.33
C LYS A 257 -20.30 -12.86 4.69
N GLU A 258 -20.35 -13.96 3.94
CA GLU A 258 -19.58 -15.19 4.18
C GLU A 258 -18.18 -15.18 3.51
N ASP A 259 -17.94 -14.38 2.47
CA ASP A 259 -16.67 -14.47 1.71
C ASP A 259 -15.58 -13.51 2.20
N ALA A 260 -15.94 -12.40 2.86
CA ALA A 260 -14.96 -11.38 3.26
C ALA A 260 -14.46 -11.51 4.71
N GLY A 261 -15.22 -12.17 5.60
CA GLY A 261 -14.89 -12.26 7.02
C GLY A 261 -15.14 -10.96 7.83
N GLU A 262 -14.72 -10.98 9.09
CA GLU A 262 -14.85 -9.85 10.03
C GLU A 262 -13.62 -8.94 9.95
N ILE A 263 -13.74 -7.67 10.36
CA ILE A 263 -12.59 -6.76 10.44
C ILE A 263 -11.73 -7.20 11.61
N CYS A 264 -10.44 -7.45 11.35
CA CYS A 264 -9.48 -7.86 12.38
C CYS A 264 -8.36 -6.85 12.61
N GLN A 265 -8.13 -5.91 11.68
CA GLN A 265 -7.16 -4.83 11.87
C GLN A 265 -7.58 -3.56 11.11
N ILE A 266 -7.36 -2.40 11.73
CA ILE A 266 -7.47 -1.08 11.11
C ILE A 266 -6.13 -0.35 11.19
N SER A 267 -5.83 0.47 10.19
CA SER A 267 -4.65 1.34 10.19
C SER A 267 -4.96 2.62 9.42
N ALA A 268 -4.78 3.78 10.07
CA ALA A 268 -4.99 5.09 9.48
C ALA A 268 -3.63 5.74 9.17
N GLY A 269 -3.47 6.18 7.93
CA GLY A 269 -2.32 6.96 7.47
C GLY A 269 -2.56 8.47 7.57
N GLY A 270 -1.72 9.28 6.94
CA GLY A 270 -1.84 10.74 6.97
C GLY A 270 -3.21 11.23 6.47
N HIS A 271 -3.60 10.71 5.30
CA HIS A 271 -4.87 11.02 4.63
C HIS A 271 -5.56 9.80 3.99
N HIS A 272 -5.25 8.60 4.44
CA HIS A 272 -5.90 7.38 3.96
C HIS A 272 -6.13 6.38 5.09
N SER A 273 -6.90 5.35 4.79
CA SER A 273 -7.30 4.32 5.75
C SER A 273 -7.17 2.96 5.10
N LEU A 274 -6.70 1.99 5.88
CA LEU A 274 -6.60 0.58 5.54
C LEU A 274 -7.44 -0.24 6.53
N VAL A 275 -8.11 -1.27 6.01
CA VAL A 275 -8.92 -2.21 6.78
C VAL A 275 -8.58 -3.62 6.33
N LEU A 276 -8.20 -4.49 7.26
CA LEU A 276 -7.93 -5.91 7.03
C LEU A 276 -9.05 -6.75 7.65
N THR A 277 -9.43 -7.79 6.94
CA THR A 277 -10.42 -8.76 7.37
C THR A 277 -9.80 -10.12 7.70
N THR A 278 -10.52 -10.96 8.43
CA THR A 278 -10.09 -12.32 8.81
C THR A 278 -9.88 -13.25 7.61
N SER A 279 -10.47 -12.94 6.44
CA SER A 279 -10.21 -13.66 5.19
C SER A 279 -8.87 -13.31 4.54
N GLY A 280 -8.19 -12.26 5.02
CA GLY A 280 -7.00 -11.68 4.40
C GLY A 280 -7.31 -10.63 3.33
N ALA A 281 -8.58 -10.27 3.11
CA ALA A 281 -8.94 -9.17 2.21
C ALA A 281 -8.59 -7.81 2.84
N VAL A 282 -7.99 -6.93 2.04
CA VAL A 282 -7.61 -5.57 2.43
C VAL A 282 -8.44 -4.55 1.66
N TYR A 283 -8.96 -3.57 2.38
CA TYR A 283 -9.67 -2.43 1.82
C TYR A 283 -8.91 -1.14 2.08
N SER A 284 -8.96 -0.22 1.12
CA SER A 284 -8.34 1.10 1.21
C SER A 284 -9.30 2.20 0.76
N PHE A 285 -9.18 3.38 1.37
CA PHE A 285 -9.95 4.58 1.03
C PHE A 285 -9.25 5.84 1.53
N GLY A 286 -9.60 6.98 0.95
CA GLY A 286 -8.99 8.29 1.23
C GLY A 286 -8.16 8.83 0.06
N PHE A 287 -7.14 9.59 0.41
CA PHE A 287 -6.22 10.22 -0.52
C PHE A 287 -5.37 9.18 -1.26
N ALA A 288 -5.24 9.35 -2.57
CA ALA A 288 -4.61 8.37 -3.45
C ALA A 288 -3.56 8.96 -4.39
N SER A 289 -3.30 10.27 -4.36
CA SER A 289 -2.48 10.91 -5.40
C SER A 289 -1.02 10.43 -5.46
N HIS A 290 -0.55 9.69 -4.46
CA HIS A 290 0.77 9.04 -4.49
C HIS A 290 0.68 7.51 -4.66
N GLY A 291 -0.51 6.94 -4.85
CA GLY A 291 -0.72 5.50 -5.00
C GLY A 291 -0.89 4.73 -3.69
N GLN A 292 -1.01 5.42 -2.54
CA GLN A 292 -1.04 4.80 -1.20
C GLN A 292 -2.24 3.88 -0.95
N LEU A 293 -3.27 3.95 -1.80
CA LEU A 293 -4.40 3.03 -1.75
C LEU A 293 -4.10 1.67 -2.40
N GLY A 294 -3.08 1.56 -3.25
CA GLY A 294 -2.71 0.30 -3.90
C GLY A 294 -3.71 -0.18 -4.98
N LEU A 295 -4.55 0.72 -5.49
CA LEU A 295 -5.67 0.42 -6.41
C LEU A 295 -5.30 0.63 -7.89
N ARG A 296 -4.02 0.70 -8.24
CA ARG A 296 -3.51 1.05 -9.60
C ARG A 296 -4.04 2.39 -10.11
N SER A 297 -4.43 3.27 -9.20
CA SER A 297 -5.05 4.55 -9.50
C SER A 297 -4.58 5.60 -8.50
N THR A 298 -4.61 6.86 -8.94
CA THR A 298 -4.37 8.05 -8.12
C THR A 298 -5.66 8.77 -7.72
N THR A 299 -6.82 8.15 -7.99
CA THR A 299 -8.14 8.68 -7.67
C THR A 299 -8.48 8.44 -6.20
N ASN A 300 -8.93 9.49 -5.52
CA ASN A 300 -9.38 9.40 -4.12
C ASN A 300 -10.71 8.64 -4.04
N TYR A 301 -10.90 7.86 -2.98
CA TYR A 301 -12.15 7.14 -2.73
C TYR A 301 -12.70 7.46 -1.35
N CYS A 302 -13.98 7.81 -1.27
CA CYS A 302 -14.67 8.08 -0.01
C CYS A 302 -15.46 6.88 0.53
N GLU A 303 -15.31 5.71 -0.08
CA GLU A 303 -15.85 4.43 0.38
C GLU A 303 -14.74 3.36 0.36
N PRO A 304 -14.76 2.37 1.26
CA PRO A 304 -13.78 1.29 1.26
C PRO A 304 -13.74 0.51 -0.06
N GLN A 305 -12.58 0.53 -0.73
CA GLN A 305 -12.33 -0.20 -1.97
C GLN A 305 -11.51 -1.45 -1.72
N LEU A 306 -11.90 -2.59 -2.31
CA LEU A 306 -11.15 -3.83 -2.21
C LEU A 306 -9.86 -3.75 -3.04
N ILE A 307 -8.72 -4.13 -2.46
CA ILE A 307 -7.45 -4.25 -3.16
C ILE A 307 -7.34 -5.67 -3.74
N THR A 308 -7.65 -5.82 -5.02
CA THR A 308 -7.76 -7.14 -5.68
C THR A 308 -6.42 -7.83 -5.87
N ASP A 309 -5.36 -7.07 -6.16
CA ASP A 309 -4.03 -7.57 -6.54
C ASP A 309 -3.38 -8.49 -5.50
N ILE A 310 -3.69 -8.25 -4.22
CA ILE A 310 -3.08 -8.95 -3.08
C ILE A 310 -4.01 -9.95 -2.42
N ARG A 311 -5.22 -10.16 -2.96
CA ARG A 311 -6.26 -10.99 -2.34
C ARG A 311 -5.80 -12.43 -2.08
N HIS A 312 -5.00 -12.98 -3.00
CA HIS A 312 -4.49 -14.35 -2.91
C HIS A 312 -3.18 -14.49 -2.13
N LYS A 313 -2.60 -13.38 -1.61
CA LYS A 313 -1.31 -13.39 -0.92
C LYS A 313 -1.43 -13.76 0.57
N GLY A 314 -2.65 -13.81 1.12
CA GLY A 314 -2.90 -14.17 2.52
C GLY A 314 -2.30 -13.14 3.48
N VAL A 315 -2.73 -11.89 3.35
CA VAL A 315 -2.29 -10.77 4.20
C VAL A 315 -2.67 -11.03 5.66
N LYS A 316 -1.71 -10.89 6.57
CA LYS A 316 -1.90 -11.06 8.03
C LYS A 316 -1.80 -9.74 8.80
N SER A 317 -1.16 -8.72 8.24
CA SER A 317 -1.01 -7.43 8.91
C SER A 317 -0.87 -6.28 7.91
N ILE A 318 -1.35 -5.11 8.32
CA ILE A 318 -1.34 -3.85 7.57
C ILE A 318 -0.69 -2.72 8.38
N ALA A 319 -0.01 -1.79 7.71
CA ALA A 319 0.47 -0.55 8.33
C ALA A 319 0.40 0.60 7.32
N ALA A 320 -0.22 1.71 7.72
CA ALA A 320 -0.31 2.93 6.92
C ALA A 320 0.64 4.00 7.49
N GLY A 321 1.52 4.51 6.65
CA GLY A 321 2.32 5.71 6.96
C GLY A 321 1.62 6.99 6.50
N TRP A 322 2.35 8.10 6.34
CA TRP A 322 1.72 9.36 5.92
C TRP A 322 1.08 9.26 4.52
N ASN A 323 1.87 8.79 3.55
CA ASN A 323 1.50 8.67 2.14
C ASN A 323 1.91 7.31 1.55
N HIS A 324 2.09 6.28 2.36
CA HIS A 324 2.45 4.94 1.90
C HIS A 324 1.77 3.87 2.74
N SER A 325 1.75 2.66 2.21
CA SER A 325 1.09 1.50 2.83
C SER A 325 2.01 0.29 2.76
N LEU A 326 2.05 -0.48 3.84
CA LEU A 326 2.77 -1.73 3.97
C LEU A 326 1.80 -2.86 4.28
N LEU A 327 2.04 -4.04 3.70
CA LEU A 327 1.35 -5.28 4.00
C LEU A 327 2.36 -6.34 4.38
N LEU A 328 1.98 -7.20 5.32
CA LEU A 328 2.74 -8.37 5.71
C LEU A 328 1.89 -9.62 5.49
N THR A 329 2.41 -10.57 4.74
CA THR A 329 1.72 -11.83 4.45
C THR A 329 1.95 -12.86 5.54
N SER A 330 1.07 -13.87 5.61
CA SER A 330 1.26 -15.06 6.44
C SER A 330 2.55 -15.82 6.12
N ARG A 331 3.08 -15.65 4.91
CA ARG A 331 4.36 -16.23 4.48
C ARG A 331 5.56 -15.51 5.10
N GLY A 332 5.46 -14.22 5.39
CA GLY A 332 6.55 -13.38 5.88
C GLY A 332 6.94 -12.26 4.91
N ASP A 333 6.29 -12.19 3.74
CA ASP A 333 6.59 -11.21 2.70
C ASP A 333 6.09 -9.83 3.09
N VAL A 334 6.88 -8.81 2.75
CA VAL A 334 6.49 -7.41 2.91
C VAL A 334 6.21 -6.82 1.54
N TRP A 335 5.06 -6.17 1.41
CA TRP A 335 4.65 -5.48 0.20
C TRP A 335 4.42 -4.00 0.50
N ALA A 336 4.81 -3.12 -0.42
CA ALA A 336 4.72 -1.68 -0.23
C ALA A 336 4.07 -0.98 -1.45
N CYS A 337 3.30 0.08 -1.20
CA CYS A 337 2.82 1.00 -2.23
C CYS A 337 2.70 2.43 -1.69
N GLY A 338 2.51 3.40 -2.58
CA GLY A 338 2.37 4.80 -2.25
C GLY A 338 3.57 5.64 -2.63
N TYR A 339 3.79 6.71 -1.88
CA TYR A 339 4.85 7.68 -2.10
C TYR A 339 6.22 7.05 -1.88
N GLY A 340 7.12 7.18 -2.86
CA GLY A 340 8.46 6.56 -2.83
C GLY A 340 9.63 7.50 -2.65
N PHE A 341 9.44 8.83 -2.70
CA PHE A 341 10.52 9.81 -2.86
C PHE A 341 11.66 9.74 -1.81
N TYR A 342 11.35 9.36 -0.57
CA TYR A 342 12.34 9.22 0.49
C TYR A 342 12.84 7.77 0.65
N GLY A 343 12.41 6.88 -0.23
CA GLY A 343 12.72 5.45 -0.21
C GLY A 343 11.85 4.65 0.74
N GLN A 344 10.76 5.19 1.30
CA GLN A 344 9.92 4.53 2.32
C GLN A 344 9.21 3.26 1.84
N LEU A 345 9.22 2.98 0.54
CA LEU A 345 8.75 1.70 -0.01
C LEU A 345 9.79 0.59 0.10
N GLY A 346 11.07 0.91 0.25
CA GLY A 346 12.14 -0.08 0.45
C GLY A 346 12.54 -0.83 -0.81
N LEU A 347 12.23 -0.27 -1.99
CA LEU A 347 12.39 -0.91 -3.30
C LEU A 347 13.74 -0.59 -3.98
N GLY A 348 14.57 0.27 -3.36
CA GLY A 348 15.86 0.68 -3.90
C GLY A 348 15.82 1.90 -4.83
N ASP A 349 14.66 2.54 -4.96
CA ASP A 349 14.43 3.72 -5.78
C ASP A 349 13.48 4.72 -5.08
N ASP A 350 13.35 5.92 -5.65
CA ASP A 350 12.52 7.02 -5.17
C ASP A 350 11.13 7.10 -5.84
N GLU A 351 10.75 6.06 -6.59
CA GLU A 351 9.54 6.07 -7.42
C GLU A 351 8.28 5.73 -6.62
N SER A 352 7.18 6.43 -6.89
CA SER A 352 5.90 6.13 -6.24
C SER A 352 5.19 4.95 -6.92
N ARG A 353 4.54 4.07 -6.16
CA ARG A 353 3.85 2.88 -6.68
C ARG A 353 2.36 2.94 -6.43
N THR A 354 1.56 2.76 -7.47
CA THR A 354 0.09 2.71 -7.37
C THR A 354 -0.46 1.31 -7.08
N SER A 355 0.40 0.28 -7.12
CA SER A 355 0.10 -1.10 -6.72
C SER A 355 1.12 -1.59 -5.72
N PHE A 356 0.77 -2.63 -4.96
CA PHE A 356 1.68 -3.26 -4.01
C PHE A 356 2.80 -3.99 -4.74
N VAL A 357 4.04 -3.62 -4.41
CA VAL A 357 5.27 -4.24 -4.92
C VAL A 357 5.99 -4.95 -3.80
N HIS A 358 6.53 -6.13 -4.10
CA HIS A 358 7.26 -6.95 -3.14
C HIS A 358 8.61 -6.31 -2.74
N VAL A 359 8.89 -6.22 -1.44
CA VAL A 359 10.17 -5.75 -0.90
C VAL A 359 11.14 -6.94 -0.82
N SER A 360 11.66 -7.36 -1.96
CA SER A 360 12.46 -8.59 -2.11
C SER A 360 13.73 -8.64 -1.26
N SER A 361 14.27 -7.48 -0.88
CA SER A 361 15.43 -7.37 0.03
C SER A 361 15.18 -7.92 1.44
N LEU A 362 13.93 -8.26 1.79
CA LEU A 362 13.53 -8.86 3.07
C LEU A 362 13.17 -10.35 2.99
N GLU A 363 13.27 -11.00 1.82
CA GLU A 363 12.83 -12.39 1.59
C GLU A 363 13.38 -13.39 2.63
N ASP A 364 14.67 -13.31 2.95
CA ASP A 364 15.33 -14.21 3.90
C ASP A 364 15.22 -13.74 5.36
N LYS A 365 14.31 -12.81 5.65
CA LYS A 365 14.10 -12.25 6.98
C LYS A 365 12.75 -12.71 7.47
N ASN A 366 12.71 -13.49 8.54
CA ASN A 366 11.45 -13.93 9.13
C ASN A 366 10.73 -12.74 9.81
N ILE A 367 9.96 -11.99 9.02
CA ILE A 367 9.30 -10.77 9.46
C ILE A 367 8.15 -11.11 10.41
N GLN A 368 8.27 -10.60 11.63
CA GLN A 368 7.26 -10.76 12.68
C GLN A 368 6.18 -9.67 12.56
N SER A 369 6.60 -8.41 12.40
CA SER A 369 5.70 -7.26 12.34
C SER A 369 6.25 -6.14 11.47
N ILE A 370 5.34 -5.39 10.85
CA ILE A 370 5.60 -4.19 10.06
C ILE A 370 5.10 -2.94 10.80
N HIS A 371 5.78 -1.81 10.63
CA HIS A 371 5.38 -0.51 11.16
C HIS A 371 5.71 0.58 10.15
N ALA A 372 4.83 1.57 10.02
CA ALA A 372 5.01 2.70 9.13
C ALA A 372 4.93 3.99 9.94
N GLY A 373 5.91 4.88 9.79
CA GLY A 373 5.85 6.27 10.23
C GLY A 373 5.43 7.18 9.10
N ASP A 374 5.71 8.48 9.22
CA ASP A 374 5.28 9.42 8.19
C ASP A 374 5.91 9.12 6.83
N ASN A 375 7.25 9.09 6.81
CA ASN A 375 8.03 8.94 5.58
C ASN A 375 9.10 7.85 5.72
N HIS A 376 8.89 6.89 6.61
CA HIS A 376 9.80 5.79 6.85
C HIS A 376 9.10 4.56 7.43
N SER A 377 9.77 3.43 7.35
CA SER A 377 9.20 2.10 7.48
C SER A 377 10.12 1.20 8.27
N TRP A 378 9.52 0.22 8.96
CA TRP A 378 10.23 -0.71 9.83
C TRP A 378 9.68 -2.11 9.72
N VAL A 379 10.58 -3.06 9.92
CA VAL A 379 10.22 -4.43 10.26
C VAL A 379 10.94 -4.88 11.52
N ILE A 380 10.26 -5.69 12.32
CA ILE A 380 10.84 -6.45 13.42
C ILE A 380 10.91 -7.90 12.97
N ILE A 381 12.06 -8.54 13.21
CA ILE A 381 12.30 -9.94 12.82
C ILE A 381 12.28 -10.86 14.03
N ASN A 382 11.75 -12.07 13.86
CA ASN A 382 11.89 -13.11 14.87
C ASN A 382 13.21 -13.86 14.67
N LEU A 383 14.13 -13.72 15.62
CA LEU A 383 15.45 -14.36 15.60
C LEU A 383 15.42 -15.85 15.98
N GLN A 384 14.33 -16.35 16.56
CA GLN A 384 14.23 -17.71 17.09
C GLN A 384 13.61 -18.71 16.12
N ASP A 385 12.88 -18.22 15.12
CA ASP A 385 12.22 -19.05 14.13
C ASP A 385 13.15 -19.27 12.93
N PRO A 386 13.33 -20.52 12.46
CA PRO A 386 14.06 -20.77 11.23
C PRO A 386 13.38 -20.07 10.05
N ILE A 387 14.18 -19.58 9.09
CA ILE A 387 13.67 -19.18 7.78
C ILE A 387 12.87 -20.38 7.26
N LYS A 388 11.62 -20.17 6.85
CA LYS A 388 10.72 -21.26 6.44
C LYS A 388 11.42 -22.12 5.39
N GLU A 389 11.73 -23.37 5.72
CA GLU A 389 12.57 -24.28 4.90
C GLU A 389 12.01 -24.57 3.50
N ASN A 390 10.73 -24.26 3.25
CA ASN A 390 10.04 -24.39 1.96
C ASN A 390 9.52 -23.05 1.42
N TYR A 391 10.17 -21.94 1.76
CA TYR A 391 9.83 -20.63 1.23
C TYR A 391 10.36 -20.48 -0.19
N THR A 392 9.45 -20.50 -1.17
CA THR A 392 9.72 -19.97 -2.50
C THR A 392 9.25 -18.51 -2.49
N PRO A 393 10.16 -17.53 -2.66
CA PRO A 393 9.78 -16.13 -2.75
C PRO A 393 8.71 -15.95 -3.84
N PRO A 394 7.77 -15.00 -3.68
CA PRO A 394 6.93 -14.60 -4.80
C PRO A 394 7.85 -14.00 -5.86
N SER A 395 8.24 -14.83 -6.82
CA SER A 395 9.18 -14.43 -7.84
C SER A 395 8.61 -13.25 -8.63
N PRO A 396 9.43 -12.26 -9.04
CA PRO A 396 9.01 -11.28 -10.02
C PRO A 396 8.61 -11.92 -11.37
N LEU A 397 8.99 -13.21 -11.60
CA LEU A 397 8.68 -14.02 -12.78
C LEU A 397 8.46 -15.50 -12.37
N PRO A 398 7.41 -16.21 -12.82
CA PRO A 398 7.11 -17.57 -12.36
C PRO A 398 8.28 -18.57 -12.50
N ASP A 399 8.27 -19.60 -11.64
CA ASP A 399 9.36 -20.59 -11.41
C ASP A 399 9.71 -21.49 -12.63
N ASP A 400 9.03 -21.32 -13.76
CA ASP A 400 9.17 -22.10 -15.00
C ASP A 400 10.38 -21.70 -15.87
N LEU A 401 11.12 -20.64 -15.48
CA LEU A 401 12.35 -20.20 -16.18
C LEU A 401 13.66 -20.74 -15.59
N SER A 402 13.63 -21.70 -14.65
CA SER A 402 14.86 -22.35 -14.19
C SER A 402 15.42 -23.30 -15.26
N MET A 403 16.63 -22.97 -15.73
CA MET A 403 17.48 -23.68 -16.69
C MET A 403 17.80 -25.15 -16.29
N SER A 404 16.81 -26.04 -16.29
CA SER A 404 17.05 -27.48 -16.06
C SER A 404 16.13 -28.46 -16.81
N SER A 405 15.14 -27.97 -17.56
CA SER A 405 14.17 -28.84 -18.25
C SER A 405 14.38 -28.95 -19.77
N ILE A 406 15.62 -28.91 -20.25
CA ILE A 406 15.95 -29.24 -21.65
C ILE A 406 16.67 -30.59 -21.69
N SER A 407 15.88 -31.66 -21.65
CA SER A 407 16.32 -32.95 -22.18
C SER A 407 15.14 -33.61 -22.85
N ASN A 408 14.97 -33.30 -24.14
CA ASN A 408 14.57 -34.21 -25.20
C ASN A 408 14.15 -33.40 -26.43
N ILE A 409 15.12 -33.09 -27.30
CA ILE A 409 14.81 -32.85 -28.70
C ILE A 409 15.61 -33.84 -29.52
N SER A 410 14.86 -34.74 -30.15
CA SER A 410 15.31 -35.70 -31.14
C SER A 410 15.93 -34.99 -32.34
N LYS A 411 17.07 -35.54 -32.77
CA LYS A 411 17.85 -35.26 -33.98
C LYS A 411 17.01 -34.80 -35.19
N ILE A 412 17.44 -33.70 -35.81
CA ILE A 412 17.28 -33.46 -37.25
C ILE A 412 18.65 -32.98 -37.76
N GLU A 413 19.23 -33.72 -38.71
CA GLU A 413 20.48 -33.37 -39.40
C GLU A 413 20.26 -32.29 -40.48
N PRO A 414 21.31 -31.53 -40.85
CA PRO A 414 21.16 -30.29 -41.61
C PRO A 414 21.25 -30.51 -43.13
N SER A 415 20.41 -29.80 -43.90
CA SER A 415 20.68 -29.54 -45.33
C SER A 415 20.80 -28.04 -45.58
N ILE A 416 22.00 -27.64 -45.98
CA ILE A 416 22.40 -26.27 -46.35
C ILE A 416 21.93 -25.96 -47.77
N ALA A 417 21.31 -24.78 -47.98
CA ALA A 417 21.61 -23.87 -49.10
C ALA A 417 20.82 -22.53 -49.02
N ASN A 418 21.50 -21.50 -48.49
CA ASN A 418 21.53 -20.09 -48.93
C ASN A 418 20.28 -19.16 -48.91
N PRO A 419 20.51 -17.83 -48.82
CA PRO A 419 19.88 -16.98 -47.82
C PRO A 419 18.89 -15.97 -48.44
N SER A 420 17.78 -15.69 -47.76
CA SER A 420 17.12 -14.37 -47.77
C SER A 420 15.85 -14.43 -46.93
N PHE A 421 15.57 -13.29 -46.28
CA PHE A 421 14.44 -12.98 -45.41
C PHE A 421 14.52 -13.54 -43.98
N MET A 422 14.78 -12.60 -43.06
CA MET A 422 14.61 -12.72 -41.62
C MET A 422 13.19 -13.25 -41.32
N PRO A 423 13.04 -14.23 -40.41
CA PRO A 423 11.74 -14.78 -40.09
C PRO A 423 10.89 -13.72 -39.39
N GLU A 424 9.61 -13.67 -39.76
CA GLU A 424 8.56 -13.02 -38.99
C GLU A 424 8.73 -13.41 -37.53
N SER A 425 8.89 -12.40 -36.67
CA SER A 425 9.06 -12.62 -35.24
C SER A 425 7.71 -13.05 -34.69
N GLU A 426 7.42 -14.36 -34.71
CA GLU A 426 6.37 -14.94 -33.89
C GLU A 426 6.73 -14.62 -32.44
N PHE A 427 6.00 -13.69 -31.83
CA PHE A 427 6.06 -13.46 -30.40
C PHE A 427 5.08 -14.41 -29.71
N GLU A 428 5.61 -15.25 -28.83
CA GLU A 428 4.82 -16.09 -27.94
C GLU A 428 4.43 -15.25 -26.71
N ILE A 429 3.17 -14.80 -26.66
CA ILE A 429 2.63 -14.16 -25.45
C ILE A 429 2.25 -15.27 -24.48
N THR A 430 3.11 -15.53 -23.49
CA THR A 430 2.81 -16.44 -22.39
C THR A 430 2.01 -15.70 -21.32
N ILE A 431 0.69 -15.91 -21.31
CA ILE A 431 -0.19 -15.40 -20.27
C ILE A 431 -0.19 -16.41 -19.13
N VAL A 432 0.44 -16.04 -18.02
CA VAL A 432 0.47 -16.86 -16.81
C VAL A 432 -0.83 -16.64 -16.06
N TYR A 433 -1.73 -17.63 -16.18
CA TYR A 433 -3.09 -17.60 -15.64
C TYR A 433 -3.10 -17.38 -14.12
N SER A 434 -3.62 -16.24 -13.66
CA SER A 434 -4.13 -16.12 -12.28
C SER A 434 -5.66 -15.99 -12.21
N ASP A 435 -6.37 -15.90 -13.34
CA ASP A 435 -7.83 -15.69 -13.29
C ASP A 435 -8.54 -16.24 -14.54
N ILE A 436 -8.81 -17.55 -14.53
CA ILE A 436 -9.54 -18.30 -15.59
C ILE A 436 -11.02 -17.88 -15.75
N LEU A 437 -11.48 -16.84 -15.05
CA LEU A 437 -12.87 -16.38 -15.03
C LEU A 437 -13.12 -15.15 -15.93
N TYR A 438 -12.08 -14.52 -16.48
CA TYR A 438 -12.18 -13.28 -17.25
C TYR A 438 -11.85 -13.47 -18.72
N CYS A 439 -12.41 -12.62 -19.58
CA CYS A 439 -12.06 -12.54 -20.98
C CYS A 439 -11.01 -11.43 -21.20
N HIS A 440 -10.12 -11.62 -22.17
CA HIS A 440 -9.03 -10.71 -22.44
C HIS A 440 -9.04 -10.28 -23.92
N ARG A 441 -9.00 -8.98 -24.22
CA ARG A 441 -8.82 -8.45 -25.58
C ARG A 441 -7.44 -7.83 -25.71
N PHE A 442 -6.74 -8.08 -26.79
CA PHE A 442 -5.43 -7.52 -27.06
C PHE A 442 -5.47 -6.74 -28.36
N VAL A 443 -4.76 -5.62 -28.39
CA VAL A 443 -4.44 -4.90 -29.63
C VAL A 443 -2.94 -4.68 -29.71
N SER A 444 -2.35 -5.12 -30.83
CA SER A 444 -0.97 -4.90 -31.18
C SER A 444 -0.90 -3.91 -32.34
N TYR A 445 -0.10 -2.86 -32.19
CA TYR A 445 0.03 -1.80 -33.19
C TYR A 445 1.42 -1.16 -33.17
N THR A 446 1.79 -0.54 -34.28
CA THR A 446 3.06 0.17 -34.45
C THR A 446 2.74 1.58 -34.91
N LEU A 447 3.25 2.60 -34.25
CA LEU A 447 3.01 4.00 -34.63
C LEU A 447 4.04 4.49 -35.67
N LYS A 448 3.63 5.46 -36.50
CA LYS A 448 4.54 6.21 -37.37
C LYS A 448 5.40 7.13 -36.50
N GLU A 449 6.69 7.23 -36.81
CA GLU A 449 7.65 8.06 -36.07
C GLU A 449 7.19 9.53 -35.95
N ALA A 450 6.70 10.12 -37.05
CA ALA A 450 6.17 11.48 -37.10
C ALA A 450 4.83 11.68 -36.34
N SER A 451 4.23 10.62 -35.81
CA SER A 451 2.95 10.65 -35.11
C SER A 451 3.01 9.94 -33.76
N LEU A 452 4.21 9.68 -33.23
CA LEU A 452 4.41 8.87 -32.03
C LEU A 452 3.69 9.48 -30.82
N GLU A 453 3.91 10.76 -30.51
CA GLU A 453 3.28 11.41 -29.35
C GLU A 453 1.75 11.50 -29.48
N ILE A 454 1.25 11.92 -30.65
CA ILE A 454 -0.19 12.06 -30.88
C ILE A 454 -0.87 10.69 -30.90
N GLY A 455 -0.23 9.68 -31.50
CA GLY A 455 -0.71 8.31 -31.53
C GLY A 455 -0.75 7.66 -30.15
N LYS A 456 0.27 7.90 -29.30
CA LYS A 456 0.28 7.48 -27.90
C LYS A 456 -0.90 8.11 -27.14
N ALA A 457 -1.09 9.43 -27.25
CA ALA A 457 -2.18 10.14 -26.57
C ALA A 457 -3.58 9.66 -27.01
N ARG A 458 -3.77 9.35 -28.30
CA ARG A 458 -5.06 8.82 -28.81
C ARG A 458 -5.34 7.39 -28.38
N ALA A 459 -4.31 6.56 -28.25
CA ALA A 459 -4.44 5.22 -27.69
C ALA A 459 -4.81 5.27 -26.20
N GLU A 460 -4.21 6.20 -25.45
CA GLU A 460 -4.56 6.43 -24.04
C GLU A 460 -6.00 6.96 -23.87
N GLU A 461 -6.42 7.89 -24.71
CA GLU A 461 -7.81 8.39 -24.73
C GLU A 461 -8.81 7.26 -25.02
N TYR A 462 -8.50 6.37 -25.98
CA TYR A 462 -9.32 5.20 -26.27
C TYR A 462 -9.42 4.25 -25.07
N VAL A 463 -8.30 3.93 -24.41
CA VAL A 463 -8.27 3.07 -23.23
C VAL A 463 -9.12 3.67 -22.10
N HIS A 464 -9.02 4.98 -21.89
CA HIS A 464 -9.79 5.69 -20.89
C HIS A 464 -11.30 5.70 -21.20
N GLU A 465 -11.69 5.91 -22.46
CA GLU A 465 -13.11 5.89 -22.83
C GLU A 465 -13.73 4.48 -22.73
N MET A 466 -12.99 3.44 -23.10
CA MET A 466 -13.46 2.05 -22.92
C MET A 466 -13.60 1.68 -21.44
N TYR A 467 -12.74 2.22 -20.56
CA TYR A 467 -12.89 2.10 -19.12
C TYR A 467 -14.20 2.72 -18.59
N VAL A 468 -14.56 3.90 -19.12
CA VAL A 468 -15.76 4.65 -18.72
C VAL A 468 -17.04 4.04 -19.29
N MET A 469 -17.03 3.56 -20.54
CA MET A 469 -18.23 3.02 -21.21
C MET A 469 -18.66 1.63 -20.71
N GLU A 470 -17.75 0.81 -20.17
CA GLU A 470 -18.06 -0.57 -19.75
C GLU A 470 -18.21 -0.77 -18.21
N ASN A 471 -18.56 0.27 -17.44
CA ASN A 471 -19.02 0.14 -16.03
C ASN A 471 -18.06 -0.64 -15.08
N GLY A 472 -16.76 -0.30 -15.10
CA GLY A 472 -15.78 -0.80 -14.12
C GLY A 472 -14.86 -1.92 -14.61
N LEU A 473 -14.35 -1.80 -15.84
CA LEU A 473 -13.40 -2.72 -16.46
C LEU A 473 -11.95 -2.44 -16.02
N GLN A 474 -11.06 -3.44 -15.91
CA GLN A 474 -9.62 -3.25 -15.68
C GLN A 474 -8.85 -3.26 -17.00
N CYS A 475 -8.04 -2.24 -17.27
CA CYS A 475 -7.13 -2.18 -18.42
C CYS A 475 -5.69 -2.43 -17.98
N HIS A 476 -4.97 -3.29 -18.71
CA HIS A 476 -3.56 -3.59 -18.51
C HIS A 476 -2.74 -3.16 -19.74
N ARG A 477 -1.75 -2.28 -19.53
CA ARG A 477 -0.70 -1.96 -20.51
C ARG A 477 0.36 -3.07 -20.41
N ILE A 478 0.67 -3.77 -21.50
CA ILE A 478 1.58 -4.93 -21.43
C ILE A 478 3.02 -4.59 -21.83
N GLN A 479 3.30 -3.61 -22.70
CA GLN A 479 4.71 -3.24 -22.99
C GLN A 479 4.87 -1.89 -23.71
N GLU A 480 5.93 -1.14 -23.34
CA GLU A 480 6.61 -0.14 -24.18
C GLU A 480 8.07 -0.56 -24.33
N ASP A 481 8.54 -0.88 -25.54
CA ASP A 481 9.96 -1.04 -25.82
C ASP A 481 10.59 0.36 -26.05
N ASP A 482 10.80 1.12 -24.97
CA ASP A 482 11.56 2.37 -25.01
C ASP A 482 13.03 2.08 -24.63
N GLN A 483 13.80 1.43 -25.53
CA GLN A 483 15.26 1.50 -25.45
C GLN A 483 15.75 2.82 -26.09
N ILE A 484 15.69 3.92 -25.34
CA ILE A 484 16.46 5.13 -25.65
C ILE A 484 17.82 4.99 -24.95
N LEU A 485 18.83 4.53 -25.67
CA LEU A 485 20.21 4.57 -25.18
C LEU A 485 20.73 6.01 -25.29
N GLU A 486 21.03 6.64 -24.15
CA GLU A 486 21.79 7.90 -24.12
C GLU A 486 23.17 7.71 -24.76
N ILE A 487 23.43 8.39 -25.88
CA ILE A 487 24.75 8.42 -26.52
C ILE A 487 25.54 9.58 -25.91
N LYS A 488 26.66 9.26 -25.25
CA LYS A 488 27.64 10.26 -24.82
C LYS A 488 28.29 10.92 -26.03
N ASP A 489 28.26 12.25 -25.99
CA ASP A 489 28.85 13.17 -26.96
C ASP A 489 30.34 12.91 -27.15
N ASN A 490 30.73 12.51 -28.35
CA ASN A 490 32.09 12.59 -28.87
C ASN A 490 32.01 12.97 -30.35
N GLY A 491 31.78 14.27 -30.56
CA GLY A 491 31.90 15.03 -31.80
C GLY A 491 32.39 14.30 -33.06
N SER A 492 31.44 13.99 -33.94
CA SER A 492 31.51 14.32 -35.37
C SER A 492 30.12 14.11 -35.99
N GLU A 493 29.74 15.03 -36.86
CA GLU A 493 28.43 15.13 -37.52
C GLU A 493 28.08 13.90 -38.36
N GLU A 494 27.02 13.17 -37.97
CA GLU A 494 25.94 12.60 -38.81
C GLU A 494 25.03 11.71 -37.92
N LEU A 495 23.86 12.22 -37.55
CA LEU A 495 22.83 11.47 -36.81
C LEU A 495 22.12 10.50 -37.77
N THR A 496 22.50 9.22 -37.72
CA THR A 496 21.70 8.14 -38.33
C THR A 496 20.98 7.36 -37.23
N CYS A 497 19.65 7.46 -37.20
CA CYS A 497 18.80 6.63 -36.36
C CYS A 497 18.77 5.20 -36.95
N GLN A 498 19.47 4.25 -36.31
CA GLN A 498 19.20 2.83 -36.55
C GLN A 498 18.08 2.37 -35.60
N GLY A 499 16.92 2.11 -36.20
CA GLY A 499 15.64 1.99 -35.51
C GLY A 499 15.48 0.82 -34.55
N GLY A 500 15.06 1.15 -33.32
CA GLY A 500 14.26 0.26 -32.49
C GLY A 500 12.80 0.24 -33.00
N LYS A 501 12.18 -0.94 -33.04
CA LYS A 501 10.78 -1.09 -33.44
C LYS A 501 9.87 -0.62 -32.29
N CYS A 502 9.05 0.40 -32.48
CA CYS A 502 8.04 0.84 -31.50
C CYS A 502 6.76 -0.01 -31.61
N LEU A 503 6.78 -1.22 -31.04
CA LEU A 503 5.62 -2.11 -30.94
C LEU A 503 4.87 -1.84 -29.63
N PHE A 504 3.55 -1.64 -29.71
CA PHE A 504 2.68 -1.42 -28.56
C PHE A 504 1.66 -2.54 -28.44
N THR A 505 1.50 -3.10 -27.24
CA THR A 505 0.46 -4.10 -26.93
C THR A 505 -0.40 -3.63 -25.75
N CYS A 506 -1.70 -3.47 -25.99
CA CYS A 506 -2.69 -3.13 -24.96
C CYS A 506 -3.59 -4.34 -24.67
N ALA A 507 -3.87 -4.64 -23.40
CA ALA A 507 -4.76 -5.70 -22.97
C ALA A 507 -5.94 -5.17 -22.14
N LEU A 508 -7.16 -5.52 -22.53
CA LEU A 508 -8.40 -5.20 -21.83
C LEU A 508 -8.94 -6.47 -21.17
N VAL A 509 -9.23 -6.45 -19.87
CA VAL A 509 -9.68 -7.61 -19.10
C VAL A 509 -11.10 -7.39 -18.62
N PHE A 510 -12.04 -8.28 -18.96
CA PHE A 510 -13.46 -8.09 -18.66
C PHE A 510 -14.15 -9.31 -18.04
N ASP A 511 -15.15 -9.04 -17.20
CA ASP A 511 -16.00 -10.04 -16.54
C ASP A 511 -17.11 -10.51 -17.51
N PRO A 512 -17.13 -11.78 -17.92
CA PRO A 512 -18.13 -12.28 -18.87
C PRO A 512 -19.55 -12.34 -18.29
N THR A 513 -19.72 -12.30 -16.97
CA THR A 513 -21.06 -12.39 -16.31
C THR A 513 -21.83 -11.07 -16.32
N LYS A 514 -21.16 -9.95 -16.61
CA LYS A 514 -21.78 -8.61 -16.63
C LYS A 514 -22.12 -8.13 -18.04
N ASN A 515 -21.63 -8.81 -19.08
CA ASN A 515 -21.75 -8.44 -20.50
C ASN A 515 -22.29 -9.59 -21.35
N ILE A 516 -23.47 -10.12 -21.01
CA ILE A 516 -24.20 -11.08 -21.86
C ILE A 516 -25.19 -10.30 -22.75
N PRO A 517 -25.05 -10.30 -24.09
CA PRO A 517 -26.16 -9.93 -24.96
C PRO A 517 -27.29 -10.94 -24.74
N ALA A 518 -28.51 -10.47 -24.52
CA ALA A 518 -29.66 -11.32 -24.25
C ALA A 518 -29.88 -12.35 -25.37
N LEU A 519 -29.51 -13.60 -25.13
CA LEU A 519 -29.80 -14.76 -25.98
C LEU A 519 -30.22 -15.94 -25.09
N GLU A 520 -31.34 -16.55 -25.46
CA GLU A 520 -32.08 -17.55 -24.68
C GLU A 520 -31.24 -18.80 -24.34
N VAL A 521 -31.19 -19.15 -23.06
CA VAL A 521 -30.45 -20.31 -22.54
C VAL A 521 -31.33 -21.56 -22.60
N MET A 522 -30.96 -22.55 -23.41
CA MET A 522 -31.41 -23.94 -23.22
C MET A 522 -30.39 -24.71 -22.38
N LYS A 523 -30.84 -25.21 -21.22
CA LYS A 523 -30.03 -26.03 -20.31
C LYS A 523 -29.77 -27.41 -20.91
N ASN A 524 -28.54 -27.92 -20.76
CA ASN A 524 -28.34 -29.35 -20.63
C ASN A 524 -27.20 -29.68 -19.67
N GLU A 525 -27.46 -30.71 -18.85
CA GLU A 525 -26.61 -31.18 -17.77
C GLU A 525 -25.54 -32.17 -18.25
N LYS A 526 -24.47 -32.25 -17.44
CA LYS A 526 -23.36 -33.24 -17.41
C LYS A 526 -22.18 -32.95 -18.34
N PHE A 527 -21.03 -32.63 -17.75
CA PHE A 527 -19.86 -33.51 -17.60
C PHE A 527 -18.80 -32.80 -16.73
N ASN A 528 -18.25 -33.52 -15.76
CA ASN A 528 -17.00 -33.17 -15.07
C ASN A 528 -15.86 -33.66 -15.98
N ASP A 529 -15.09 -32.72 -16.53
CA ASP A 529 -13.64 -32.81 -16.81
C ASP A 529 -13.25 -31.59 -17.67
N VAL A 530 -12.39 -30.72 -17.12
CA VAL A 530 -11.93 -29.50 -17.79
C VAL A 530 -10.79 -29.87 -18.74
N THR A 531 -11.05 -29.82 -20.04
CA THR A 531 -10.03 -29.93 -21.09
C THR A 531 -9.90 -28.55 -21.76
N VAL A 532 -8.72 -27.95 -21.71
CA VAL A 532 -8.45 -26.63 -22.33
C VAL A 532 -8.15 -26.83 -23.82
N THR A 533 -9.07 -26.43 -24.70
CA THR A 533 -8.82 -26.36 -26.15
C THR A 533 -8.47 -24.94 -26.57
N LYS A 534 -7.27 -24.76 -27.13
CA LYS A 534 -6.78 -23.51 -27.74
C LYS A 534 -7.55 -23.25 -29.04
N GLN A 535 -8.47 -22.29 -29.06
CA GLN A 535 -9.05 -21.77 -30.30
C GLN A 535 -8.60 -20.33 -30.50
N SER A 536 -7.68 -20.13 -31.45
CA SER A 536 -7.18 -18.83 -31.90
C SER A 536 -8.05 -18.31 -33.05
N PHE A 537 -8.68 -17.15 -32.88
CA PHE A 537 -9.25 -16.40 -34.00
C PHE A 537 -8.30 -15.25 -34.35
N GLN A 538 -7.75 -15.29 -35.57
CA GLN A 538 -6.96 -14.20 -36.14
C GLN A 538 -7.92 -13.31 -36.95
N LEU A 539 -8.20 -12.09 -36.47
CA LEU A 539 -8.95 -11.09 -37.21
C LEU A 539 -7.95 -10.31 -38.08
N THR A 540 -7.71 -10.78 -39.31
CA THR A 540 -7.01 -9.99 -40.32
C THR A 540 -7.97 -8.97 -40.92
N VAL A 541 -7.62 -7.69 -40.86
CA VAL A 541 -8.32 -6.59 -41.52
C VAL A 541 -8.04 -6.67 -43.02
N ASP A 542 -8.69 -7.61 -43.69
CA ASP A 542 -9.00 -7.56 -45.11
C ASP A 542 -10.25 -8.42 -45.32
N ASP A 543 -11.23 -7.82 -46.01
CA ASP A 543 -12.56 -8.35 -46.35
C ASP A 543 -13.67 -8.24 -45.27
N THR A 544 -14.48 -7.18 -45.48
CA THR A 544 -15.81 -6.86 -44.93
C THR A 544 -15.88 -6.19 -43.54
N GLU A 545 -16.05 -4.86 -43.54
CA GLU A 545 -16.25 -3.96 -42.38
C GLU A 545 -17.39 -4.38 -41.40
N THR A 546 -18.19 -5.38 -41.76
CA THR A 546 -19.39 -5.82 -41.03
C THR A 546 -19.12 -6.77 -39.87
N MET A 547 -17.93 -7.37 -39.72
CA MET A 547 -17.66 -8.41 -38.69
C MET A 547 -16.80 -7.96 -37.50
N LEU A 548 -16.26 -6.73 -37.49
CA LEU A 548 -15.47 -6.24 -36.35
C LEU A 548 -16.35 -5.95 -35.13
N SER A 549 -15.93 -6.40 -33.94
CA SER A 549 -16.53 -5.96 -32.67
C SER A 549 -16.34 -4.46 -32.46
N GLU A 550 -17.32 -3.78 -31.83
CA GLU A 550 -17.33 -2.31 -31.71
C GLU A 550 -16.05 -1.72 -31.13
N TRP A 551 -15.45 -2.37 -30.13
CA TRP A 551 -14.19 -1.92 -29.52
C TRP A 551 -13.04 -1.83 -30.54
N ALA A 552 -12.92 -2.80 -31.46
CA ALA A 552 -11.89 -2.80 -32.49
C ALA A 552 -12.14 -1.68 -33.51
N ARG A 553 -13.40 -1.44 -33.88
CA ARG A 553 -13.78 -0.30 -34.75
C ARG A 553 -13.43 1.03 -34.11
N PHE A 554 -13.73 1.21 -32.82
CA PHE A 554 -13.38 2.42 -32.08
C PHE A 554 -11.86 2.63 -31.98
N PHE A 555 -11.08 1.56 -31.78
CA PHE A 555 -9.63 1.65 -31.75
C PHE A 555 -9.07 2.10 -33.10
N VAL A 556 -9.52 1.45 -34.20
CA VAL A 556 -9.08 1.82 -35.55
C VAL A 556 -9.47 3.26 -35.89
N ALA A 557 -10.68 3.69 -35.54
CA ALA A 557 -11.14 5.06 -35.78
C ALA A 557 -10.30 6.12 -35.05
N LYS A 558 -9.87 5.83 -33.82
CA LYS A 558 -9.11 6.78 -32.98
C LYS A 558 -7.60 6.73 -33.21
N VAL A 559 -7.03 5.55 -33.38
CA VAL A 559 -5.58 5.32 -33.36
C VAL A 559 -5.03 4.92 -34.74
N GLY A 560 -5.86 4.31 -35.59
CA GLY A 560 -5.43 3.68 -36.84
C GLY A 560 -4.67 4.60 -37.80
N ASN A 561 -5.08 5.87 -37.92
CA ASN A 561 -4.42 6.84 -38.82
C ASN A 561 -2.95 7.12 -38.43
N PHE A 562 -2.60 6.92 -37.16
CA PHE A 562 -1.26 7.13 -36.62
C PHE A 562 -0.39 5.87 -36.70
N CYS A 563 -0.99 4.72 -37.05
CA CYS A 563 -0.28 3.45 -37.14
C CYS A 563 0.47 3.31 -38.48
N LYS A 564 1.63 2.64 -38.45
CA LYS A 564 2.45 2.28 -39.61
C LYS A 564 1.81 1.16 -40.43
N GLN A 565 1.02 0.30 -39.78
CA GLN A 565 0.26 -0.80 -40.35
C GLN A 565 -1.07 -0.96 -39.61
N ASN A 566 -2.02 -1.71 -40.17
CA ASN A 566 -3.30 -1.99 -39.51
C ASN A 566 -3.05 -2.67 -38.14
N PRO A 567 -3.71 -2.20 -37.06
CA PRO A 567 -3.65 -2.87 -35.76
C PRO A 567 -4.15 -4.31 -35.83
N VAL A 568 -3.50 -5.20 -35.09
CA VAL A 568 -3.86 -6.62 -34.98
C VAL A 568 -4.58 -6.85 -33.67
N PHE A 569 -5.72 -7.54 -33.70
CA PHE A 569 -6.58 -7.76 -32.55
C PHE A 569 -6.66 -9.24 -32.17
N PHE A 570 -6.64 -9.52 -30.86
CA PHE A 570 -6.77 -10.87 -30.32
C PHE A 570 -7.81 -10.88 -29.19
N GLU A 571 -8.55 -11.98 -29.02
CA GLU A 571 -9.45 -12.16 -27.89
C GLU A 571 -9.28 -13.56 -27.29
N LEU A 572 -9.20 -13.64 -25.96
CA LEU A 572 -9.17 -14.87 -25.19
C LEU A 572 -10.40 -14.94 -24.30
N ARG A 573 -11.12 -16.06 -24.35
CA ARG A 573 -12.31 -16.32 -23.53
C ARG A 573 -12.14 -17.62 -22.74
N PRO A 574 -12.67 -17.70 -21.51
CA PRO A 574 -12.74 -18.97 -20.77
C PRO A 574 -13.60 -20.02 -21.50
N SER A 575 -13.14 -21.27 -21.55
CA SER A 575 -13.89 -22.38 -22.14
C SER A 575 -15.12 -22.71 -21.28
N GLY A 576 -16.31 -22.40 -21.80
CA GLY A 576 -17.60 -22.41 -21.09
C GLY A 576 -18.49 -21.22 -21.46
N PHE A 577 -17.90 -20.17 -22.02
CA PHE A 577 -18.58 -19.00 -22.60
C PHE A 577 -18.60 -19.02 -24.15
N CYS A 578 -18.49 -20.22 -24.75
CA CYS A 578 -18.73 -20.36 -26.18
C CYS A 578 -20.22 -20.18 -26.45
N CYS A 579 -20.60 -19.03 -27.00
CA CYS A 579 -21.73 -18.99 -27.92
C CYS A 579 -21.42 -20.01 -29.02
N SER A 580 -22.19 -21.09 -29.10
CA SER A 580 -22.20 -21.92 -30.30
C SER A 580 -22.78 -21.05 -31.43
N THR A 581 -21.89 -20.58 -32.30
CA THR A 581 -22.06 -19.94 -33.62
C THR A 581 -23.33 -19.17 -33.88
#